data_AF-A0AA43A8H9-F1
#
_entry.id   AF-A0AA43A8H9-F1
#
_cell.length_a   1.000
_cell.length_b   1.000
_cell.length_c   1.000
_cell.angle_alpha   90.00
_cell.angle_beta   90.00
_cell.angle_gamma   90.00
#
_symmetry.space_group_name_H-M   'P 1'
#
loop_
_entity.id
_entity.type
_entity.pdbx_description
1 polymer ?
#
loop_
_entity_poly.entity_id
_entity_poly.type
_entity_poly.pdbx_seq_one_letter_code
_entity_poly.pdbx_strand_id
1 'polypeptide(L)'
;MSLNVWPLPQYRALKNSLYERLFQWRGPESGIVVLRQRRVFILPTRQGLLYAAVIILMLVGSVNYDLSLGFILAFLLGATGIQSMLHTFRNLAHLRISPGRTQ
;
A
#
# COMPACT_ATOMS: atom_id res chain seq x y z
N MET A 1 -40.01 26.22 -4.13
CA MET A 1 -38.60 26.50 -3.86
C MET A 1 -37.91 25.20 -3.44
N SER A 2 -37.78 24.24 -4.36
CA SER A 2 -37.10 22.95 -4.09
C SER A 2 -35.63 23.09 -4.45
N LEU A 3 -34.77 23.04 -3.44
CA LEU A 3 -33.31 23.01 -3.61
C LEU A 3 -32.94 21.74 -4.39
N ASN A 4 -32.40 21.93 -5.60
CA ASN A 4 -31.87 20.88 -6.46
C ASN A 4 -30.59 20.32 -5.81
N VAL A 5 -30.74 19.24 -5.06
CA VAL A 5 -29.66 18.51 -4.41
C VAL A 5 -28.83 17.79 -5.48
N TRP A 6 -27.70 18.43 -5.80
CA TRP A 6 -26.53 17.90 -6.49
C TRP A 6 -26.36 16.35 -6.38
N PRO A 7 -26.29 15.58 -7.50
CA PRO A 7 -25.96 14.17 -7.46
C PRO A 7 -24.44 14.01 -7.32
N LEU A 8 -23.95 13.73 -6.12
CA LEU A 8 -22.54 13.37 -5.93
C LEU A 8 -22.27 12.04 -6.66
N PRO A 9 -21.32 11.97 -7.62
CA PRO A 9 -20.88 10.71 -8.20
C PRO A 9 -20.39 9.79 -7.07
N GLN A 10 -20.95 8.59 -7.04
CA GLN A 10 -20.85 7.61 -5.97
C GLN A 10 -19.42 7.06 -5.84
N TYR A 11 -18.52 7.80 -5.17
CA TYR A 11 -17.14 7.40 -4.85
C TYR A 11 -17.05 5.98 -4.23
N ARG A 12 -18.13 5.53 -3.57
CA ARG A 12 -18.28 4.17 -3.01
C ARG A 12 -18.22 3.04 -4.05
N ALA A 13 -18.77 3.24 -5.25
CA ALA A 13 -18.90 2.16 -6.24
C ALA A 13 -17.54 1.73 -6.84
N LEU A 14 -16.64 2.69 -7.04
CA LEU A 14 -15.29 2.42 -7.55
C LEU A 14 -14.41 1.70 -6.52
N LYS A 15 -14.56 2.06 -5.24
CA LYS A 15 -13.84 1.39 -4.15
C LYS A 15 -14.18 -0.09 -4.10
N ASN A 16 -15.46 -0.44 -4.15
CA ASN A 16 -15.92 -1.82 -3.93
C ASN A 16 -15.39 -2.79 -5.01
N SER A 17 -15.31 -2.36 -6.27
CA SER A 17 -14.75 -3.18 -7.35
C SER A 17 -13.26 -3.49 -7.19
N LEU A 18 -12.49 -2.52 -6.69
CA LEU A 18 -11.06 -2.71 -6.40
C LEU A 18 -10.87 -3.58 -5.15
N TYR A 19 -11.71 -3.41 -4.12
CA TYR A 19 -11.69 -4.28 -2.93
C TYR A 19 -11.99 -5.73 -3.29
N GLU A 20 -13.05 -6.02 -4.06
CA GLU A 20 -13.39 -7.41 -4.42
C GLU A 20 -12.32 -8.11 -5.27
N ARG A 21 -11.58 -7.36 -6.10
CA ARG A 21 -10.45 -7.89 -6.87
C ARG A 21 -9.17 -8.07 -6.04
N LEU A 22 -8.96 -7.24 -5.02
CA LEU A 22 -7.79 -7.30 -4.13
C LEU A 22 -7.98 -8.26 -2.94
N PHE A 23 -9.22 -8.42 -2.48
CA PHE A 23 -9.62 -9.23 -1.31
C PHE A 23 -10.34 -10.53 -1.77
N GLN A 24 -9.76 -11.29 -2.69
CA GLN A 24 -10.14 -12.70 -2.84
C GLN A 24 -9.56 -13.51 -1.67
N TRP A 25 -10.17 -13.37 -0.49
CA TRP A 25 -9.91 -14.23 0.67
C TRP A 25 -10.35 -15.65 0.34
N ARG A 26 -9.40 -16.50 -0.07
CA ARG A 26 -9.60 -17.95 -0.08
C ARG A 26 -9.37 -18.44 1.35
N GLY A 27 -10.38 -19.15 1.88
CA GLY A 27 -10.57 -19.51 3.28
C GLY A 27 -9.42 -20.27 3.98
N PRO A 28 -9.61 -20.61 5.26
CA PRO A 28 -8.55 -21.19 6.10
C PRO A 28 -8.16 -22.57 5.57
N GLU A 29 -6.96 -22.69 5.01
CA GLU A 29 -6.36 -23.99 4.65
C GLU A 29 -5.70 -24.61 5.90
N SER A 30 -6.22 -25.76 6.33
CA SER A 30 -5.65 -26.56 7.41
C SER A 30 -4.37 -27.28 6.95
N GLY A 31 -3.21 -26.90 7.50
CA GLY A 31 -1.91 -27.55 7.25
C GLY A 31 -0.70 -26.64 7.46
N ILE A 32 0.53 -27.13 7.23
CA ILE A 32 1.75 -26.29 7.19
C ILE A 32 1.65 -25.37 5.97
N VAL A 33 1.23 -24.13 6.18
CA VAL A 33 1.11 -23.14 5.10
C VAL A 33 2.50 -22.54 4.83
N VAL A 34 3.13 -23.03 3.77
CA VAL A 34 4.27 -22.31 3.16
C VAL A 34 3.68 -21.11 2.42
N LEU A 35 3.87 -19.90 2.94
CA LEU A 35 3.47 -18.67 2.26
C LEU A 35 4.33 -18.51 0.98
N ARG A 36 3.89 -19.11 -0.13
CA ARG A 36 4.50 -18.87 -1.44
C ARG A 36 4.27 -17.41 -1.83
N GLN A 37 5.26 -16.79 -2.49
CA GLN A 37 5.28 -15.40 -3.01
C GLN A 37 3.96 -14.88 -3.61
N ARG A 38 3.10 -15.76 -4.13
CA ARG A 38 1.80 -15.43 -4.73
C ARG A 38 0.71 -14.98 -3.72
N ARG A 39 0.98 -14.99 -2.41
CA ARG A 39 0.03 -14.60 -1.35
C ARG A 39 0.36 -13.28 -0.63
N VAL A 40 1.48 -12.64 -0.92
CA VAL A 40 1.86 -11.39 -0.25
C VAL A 40 1.42 -10.21 -1.11
N PHE A 41 0.49 -9.39 -0.61
CA PHE A 41 -0.02 -8.21 -1.32
C PHE A 41 0.42 -6.93 -0.58
N ILE A 42 0.94 -5.96 -1.32
CA ILE A 42 1.26 -4.62 -0.79
C ILE A 42 -0.01 -3.78 -0.92
N LEU A 43 -0.65 -3.49 0.20
CA LEU A 43 -1.88 -2.70 0.24
C LEU A 43 -1.58 -1.22 0.49
N PRO A 44 -2.31 -0.28 -0.15
CA PRO A 44 -2.15 1.15 0.11
C PRO A 44 -2.69 1.48 1.50
N THR A 45 -1.81 1.51 2.50
CA THR A 45 -2.16 1.92 3.87
C THR A 45 -2.28 3.44 3.97
N ARG A 46 -3.06 3.94 4.95
CA ARG A 46 -3.19 5.39 5.19
C ARG A 46 -1.84 6.06 5.43
N GLN A 47 -0.97 5.40 6.18
CA GLN A 47 0.39 5.90 6.47
C GLN A 47 1.26 5.92 5.22
N GLY A 48 1.18 4.88 4.37
CA GLY A 48 1.89 4.85 3.09
C GLY A 48 1.43 5.95 2.13
N LEU A 49 0.13 6.26 2.12
CA LEU A 49 -0.41 7.38 1.34
C LEU A 49 0.09 8.74 1.83
N LEU A 50 0.13 8.96 3.15
CA LEU A 50 0.69 10.20 3.73
C LEU A 50 2.18 10.34 3.38
N TYR A 51 2.94 9.25 3.50
CA TYR A 51 4.35 9.23 3.14
C TYR A 51 4.58 9.59 1.66
N ALA A 52 3.84 8.97 0.75
CA ALA A 52 3.89 9.30 -0.68
C ALA A 52 3.49 10.76 -0.95
N ALA A 53 2.46 11.26 -0.26
CA ALA A 53 2.04 12.66 -0.37
C ALA A 53 3.13 13.64 0.06
N VAL A 54 3.84 13.36 1.15
CA VAL A 54 4.98 14.18 1.61
C VAL A 54 6.11 14.18 0.56
N ILE A 55 6.47 13.02 0.00
CA ILE A 55 7.49 12.94 -1.07
C ILE A 55 7.08 13.75 -2.29
N ILE A 56 5.82 13.63 -2.74
CA ILE A 56 5.30 14.40 -3.88
C ILE A 56 5.33 15.90 -3.58
N LEU A 57 4.89 16.31 -2.38
CA LEU A 57 4.91 17.71 -1.98
C LEU A 57 6.34 18.26 -1.94
N MET A 58 7.28 17.49 -1.39
CA MET A 58 8.70 17.83 -1.40
C MET A 58 9.24 17.95 -2.83
N LEU A 59 8.90 17.03 -3.73
CA LEU A 59 9.35 17.06 -5.11
C LEU A 59 8.80 18.29 -5.84
N VAL A 60 7.50 18.56 -5.71
CA VAL A 60 6.87 19.77 -6.27
C VAL A 60 7.54 21.00 -5.70
N GLY A 61 7.70 21.11 -4.39
CA GLY A 61 8.40 22.23 -3.76
C GLY A 61 9.84 22.39 -4.28
N SER A 62 10.58 21.30 -4.40
CA SER A 62 11.97 21.32 -4.88
C SER A 62 12.08 21.78 -6.33
N VAL A 63 11.16 21.34 -7.20
CA VAL A 63 11.08 21.80 -8.60
C VAL A 63 10.71 23.28 -8.68
N ASN A 64 9.77 23.74 -7.86
CA ASN A 64 9.32 25.13 -7.88
C ASN A 64 10.39 26.11 -7.38
N TYR A 65 11.18 25.71 -6.39
CA TYR A 65 12.20 26.57 -5.75
C TYR A 65 13.64 26.22 -6.12
N ASP A 66 13.84 25.32 -7.09
CA ASP A 66 15.14 24.78 -7.51
C ASP A 66 16.02 24.34 -6.31
N LEU A 67 15.40 23.65 -5.35
CA LEU A 67 16.04 23.29 -4.09
C LEU A 67 16.74 21.93 -4.21
N SER A 68 18.05 21.95 -4.48
CA SER A 68 18.90 20.76 -4.60
C SER A 68 18.78 19.78 -3.42
N LEU A 69 18.70 20.29 -2.19
CA LEU A 69 18.55 19.45 -1.00
C LEU A 69 17.21 18.70 -0.98
N GLY A 70 16.14 19.35 -1.41
CA GLY A 70 14.81 18.75 -1.44
C GLY A 70 14.73 17.61 -2.45
N PHE A 71 15.41 17.73 -3.60
CA PHE A 71 15.56 16.61 -4.54
C PHE A 71 16.27 15.42 -3.90
N ILE A 72 17.41 15.63 -3.25
CA ILE A 72 18.16 14.55 -2.59
C ILE A 72 17.29 13.81 -1.59
N LEU A 73 16.57 14.55 -0.72
CA LEU A 73 15.70 13.95 0.28
C LEU A 73 14.51 13.21 -0.35
N ALA A 74 13.85 13.80 -1.35
CA ALA A 74 12.72 13.17 -2.01
C ALA A 74 13.11 11.85 -2.69
N PHE A 75 14.25 11.82 -3.40
CA PHE A 75 14.75 10.60 -4.04
C PHE A 75 15.26 9.58 -3.02
N LEU A 76 15.95 10.01 -1.95
CA LEU A 76 16.40 9.13 -0.87
C LEU A 76 15.22 8.44 -0.19
N LEU A 77 14.19 9.21 0.18
CA LEU A 77 12.97 8.68 0.77
C LEU A 77 12.23 7.76 -0.21
N GLY A 78 12.05 8.18 -1.47
CA GLY A 78 11.45 7.34 -2.50
C GLY A 78 12.15 5.98 -2.66
N ALA A 79 13.48 5.99 -2.80
CA ALA A 79 14.28 4.78 -2.95
C ALA A 79 14.21 3.88 -1.71
N THR A 80 14.39 4.45 -0.52
CA THR A 80 14.32 3.68 0.74
C THR A 80 12.93 3.11 1.01
N GLY A 81 11.86 3.85 0.67
CA GLY A 81 10.49 3.37 0.75
C GLY A 81 10.22 2.17 -0.15
N ILE A 82 10.63 2.24 -1.42
CA ILE A 82 10.50 1.12 -2.36
C ILE A 82 11.31 -0.09 -1.89
N GLN A 83 12.56 0.12 -1.47
CA GLN A 83 13.43 -0.93 -0.97
C GLN A 83 12.83 -1.61 0.27
N SER A 84 12.32 -0.83 1.22
CA SER A 84 11.62 -1.34 2.40
C SER A 84 10.45 -2.24 2.03
N MET A 85 9.57 -1.79 1.11
CA MET A 85 8.43 -2.59 0.65
C MET A 85 8.88 -3.92 0.02
N LEU A 86 9.92 -3.90 -0.81
CA LEU A 86 10.49 -5.11 -1.42
C LEU A 86 11.08 -6.05 -0.38
N HIS A 87 11.82 -5.53 0.60
CA HIS A 87 12.36 -6.33 1.70
C HIS A 87 11.26 -6.92 2.57
N THR A 88 10.22 -6.16 2.92
CA THR A 88 9.07 -6.68 3.66
C THR A 88 8.37 -7.78 2.87
N PHE A 89 8.16 -7.59 1.57
CA PHE A 89 7.59 -8.62 0.70
C PHE A 89 8.43 -9.89 0.69
N ARG A 90 9.76 -9.77 0.51
CA ARG A 90 10.68 -10.91 0.52
C ARG A 90 10.73 -11.59 1.88
N ASN A 91 10.76 -10.83 2.97
CA ASN A 91 10.77 -11.36 4.34
C ASN A 91 9.48 -12.14 4.64
N LEU A 92 8.32 -11.62 4.24
CA LEU A 92 7.03 -12.29 4.40
C LEU A 92 6.87 -13.51 3.48
N ALA A 93 7.40 -13.46 2.27
CA ALA A 93 7.33 -14.58 1.31
C ALA A 93 8.27 -15.74 1.64
N HIS A 94 9.24 -15.57 2.55
CA HIS A 94 10.09 -16.66 3.03
C HIS A 94 9.65 -17.21 4.40
N LEU A 95 8.59 -16.65 5.00
CA LEU A 95 8.07 -17.09 6.28
C LEU A 95 7.32 -18.43 6.12
N ARG A 96 7.83 -19.47 6.79
CA ARG A 96 7.17 -20.78 6.90
C ARG A 96 6.47 -20.84 8.24
N ILE A 97 5.14 -20.87 8.23
CA ILE A 97 4.35 -20.98 9.45
C ILE A 97 3.99 -22.46 9.62
N SER A 98 4.53 -23.10 10.66
CA SER A 98 4.11 -24.43 11.10
C SER A 98 3.17 -24.27 12.30
N PRO A 99 2.01 -24.94 12.35
CA PRO A 99 1.19 -24.95 13.56
C PRO A 99 2.02 -25.55 14.69
N GLY A 100 2.20 -24.79 15.76
CA GLY A 100 2.82 -25.26 16.99
C GLY A 100 1.90 -26.30 17.63
N ARG A 101 2.46 -27.46 17.99
CA ARG A 101 1.73 -28.48 18.74
C ARG A 101 1.38 -27.89 20.10
N THR A 102 0.11 -27.59 20.33
CA THR A 102 -0.42 -27.38 21.68
C THR A 102 -0.59 -28.75 22.29
N GLN A 103 0.40 -29.18 23.10
CA GLN A 103 0.16 -30.20 24.12
C GLN A 103 -0.44 -29.54 25.36
#